data_AF-A0A8S3FH00-F1
#
_entry.id   AF-A0A8S3FH00-F1
#
_cell.length_a   1.000
_cell.length_b   1.000
_cell.length_c   1.000
_cell.angle_alpha   90.00
_cell.angle_beta   90.00
_cell.angle_gamma   90.00
#
_symmetry.space_group_name_H-M   'P 1'
#
loop_
_entity.id
_entity.type
_entity.pdbx_description
1 polymer ?
#
loop_
_entity_poly.entity_id
_entity_poly.type
_entity_poly.pdbx_seq_one_letter_code
_entity_poly.pdbx_strand_id
1 'polypeptide(L)'
;MYNGYSSYDSEIQRHTICNSPLSTNIPTSVAEKIAMPYLSHIYELIISNRPFSVTTDKDFKWTLEIFSFGFTCEESAIYQLCANVYVEWLKVFESTSANSNSIPPILREKIEFYWSQMFWHLYHLFVVHDEKTADLLTKRMYTHKVLRQLQIMISQTELSFDLWNILLQVFLAIGDTVLSPPYRSLAELPSN
;
A
#
# COMPACT_ATOMS: atom_id res chain seq x y z
N MET A 1 -22.73 -2.87 -26.59
CA MET A 1 -21.31 -2.45 -26.52
C MET A 1 -21.00 -1.98 -25.10
N TYR A 2 -20.77 -2.88 -24.14
CA TYR A 2 -20.45 -2.51 -22.74
C TYR A 2 -19.70 -3.63 -21.96
N ASN A 3 -19.00 -4.53 -22.65
CA ASN A 3 -18.36 -5.70 -21.98
C ASN A 3 -16.94 -5.44 -21.47
N GLY A 4 -16.34 -4.28 -21.77
CA GLY A 4 -14.98 -3.94 -21.30
C GLY A 4 -14.94 -3.56 -19.82
N TYR A 5 -15.92 -2.79 -19.35
CA TYR A 5 -15.96 -2.26 -17.97
C TYR A 5 -16.11 -3.36 -16.92
N SER A 6 -16.91 -4.39 -17.18
CA SER A 6 -17.09 -5.52 -16.25
C SER A 6 -15.81 -6.33 -16.02
N SER A 7 -14.88 -6.35 -16.98
CA SER A 7 -13.59 -7.03 -16.83
C SER A 7 -12.70 -6.25 -15.86
N TYR A 8 -12.60 -4.93 -16.05
CA TYR A 8 -11.82 -4.05 -15.19
C TYR A 8 -12.37 -4.04 -13.75
N ASP A 9 -13.68 -3.99 -13.56
CA ASP A 9 -14.27 -4.02 -12.21
C ASP A 9 -13.88 -5.29 -11.44
N SER A 10 -13.90 -6.46 -12.11
CA SER A 10 -13.52 -7.73 -11.48
C SER A 10 -12.03 -7.82 -11.16
N GLU A 11 -11.18 -7.17 -11.96
CA GLU A 11 -9.74 -7.11 -11.76
C GLU A 11 -9.39 -6.12 -10.65
N ILE A 12 -10.03 -4.95 -10.64
CA ILE A 12 -9.93 -3.95 -9.57
C ILE A 12 -10.37 -4.57 -8.24
N GLN A 13 -11.53 -5.24 -8.19
CA GLN A 13 -12.03 -5.90 -6.97
C GLN A 13 -11.08 -6.94 -6.38
N ARG A 14 -10.34 -7.67 -7.22
CA ARG A 14 -9.35 -8.65 -6.73
C ARG A 14 -8.19 -8.00 -5.97
N HIS A 15 -7.85 -6.77 -6.34
CA HIS A 15 -6.71 -6.06 -5.76
C HIS A 15 -7.10 -5.10 -4.64
N THR A 16 -8.35 -4.62 -4.60
CA THR A 16 -8.85 -3.76 -3.52
C THR A 16 -9.09 -4.52 -2.23
N ILE A 17 -9.49 -5.79 -2.31
CA ILE A 17 -9.70 -6.64 -1.12
C ILE A 17 -8.34 -7.03 -0.53
N CYS A 18 -8.08 -6.60 0.71
CA CYS A 18 -6.93 -7.04 1.50
C CYS A 18 -7.06 -8.55 1.81
N ASN A 19 -6.55 -9.39 0.92
CA ASN A 19 -6.52 -10.84 1.09
C ASN A 19 -5.31 -11.32 1.92
N SER A 20 -4.65 -10.41 2.64
CA SER A 20 -3.51 -10.76 3.48
C SER A 20 -3.95 -11.82 4.51
N PRO A 21 -3.21 -12.93 4.67
CA PRO A 21 -3.47 -13.93 5.71
C PRO A 21 -3.49 -13.30 7.11
N LEU A 22 -2.74 -12.21 7.31
CA LEU A 22 -2.70 -11.43 8.56
C LEU A 22 -4.02 -10.71 8.85
N SER A 23 -4.79 -10.36 7.82
CA SER A 23 -6.08 -9.67 7.95
C SER A 23 -7.27 -10.64 8.03
N THR A 24 -7.13 -11.84 7.43
CA THR A 24 -8.25 -12.78 7.26
C THR A 24 -8.22 -13.98 8.21
N ASN A 25 -7.04 -14.51 8.54
CA ASN A 25 -6.89 -15.77 9.28
C ASN A 25 -6.38 -15.61 10.71
N ILE A 26 -5.90 -14.43 11.07
CA ILE A 26 -5.21 -14.17 12.34
C ILE A 26 -5.92 -13.03 13.09
N PRO A 27 -6.13 -13.13 14.41
CA PRO A 27 -6.66 -12.01 15.18
C PRO A 27 -5.77 -10.76 15.08
N THR A 28 -6.37 -9.59 14.93
CA THR A 28 -5.66 -8.31 14.75
C THR A 28 -4.58 -8.07 15.79
N SER A 29 -4.85 -8.39 17.06
CA SER A 29 -3.89 -8.24 18.18
C SER A 29 -2.64 -9.11 18.05
N VAL A 30 -2.70 -10.22 17.32
CA VAL A 30 -1.55 -11.08 17.03
C VAL A 30 -0.83 -10.57 15.79
N ALA A 31 -1.57 -10.16 14.76
CA ALA A 31 -1.00 -9.59 13.55
C ALA A 31 -0.19 -8.31 13.84
N GLU A 32 -0.67 -7.43 14.71
CA GLU A 32 0.04 -6.23 15.17
C GLU A 32 1.38 -6.56 15.84
N LYS A 33 1.41 -7.59 16.70
CA LYS A 33 2.62 -8.05 17.39
C LYS A 33 3.67 -8.64 16.44
N ILE A 34 3.25 -9.10 15.26
CA ILE A 34 4.14 -9.60 14.20
C ILE A 34 4.62 -8.43 13.33
N ALA A 35 3.68 -7.58 12.88
CA ALA A 35 3.96 -6.49 11.95
C ALA A 35 4.88 -5.43 12.55
N MET A 36 4.62 -5.01 13.80
CA MET A 36 5.33 -3.92 14.45
C MET A 36 6.86 -4.12 14.54
N PRO A 37 7.39 -5.24 15.09
CA PRO A 37 8.84 -5.45 15.15
C PRO A 37 9.46 -5.61 13.77
N TYR A 38 8.75 -6.23 12.82
CA TYR A 38 9.22 -6.40 11.46
C TYR A 38 9.37 -5.05 10.74
N LEU A 39 8.34 -4.22 10.76
CA LEU A 39 8.36 -2.88 10.16
C LEU A 39 9.40 -1.97 10.81
N SER A 40 9.54 -2.05 12.14
CA SER A 40 10.56 -1.30 12.88
C SER A 40 11.96 -1.68 12.44
N HIS A 41 12.22 -2.99 12.26
CA HIS A 41 13.50 -3.47 11.74
C HIS A 41 13.78 -2.96 10.33
N ILE A 42 12.80 -3.03 9.42
CA ILE A 42 12.96 -2.48 8.05
C ILE A 42 13.27 -0.99 8.10
N TYR A 43 12.55 -0.23 8.92
CA TYR A 43 12.75 1.20 9.06
C TYR A 43 14.13 1.54 9.63
N GLU A 44 14.63 0.75 10.59
CA GLU A 44 16.00 0.87 11.12
C GLU A 44 17.06 0.59 10.05
N LEU A 45 16.86 -0.42 9.20
CA LEU A 45 17.74 -0.70 8.07
C LEU A 45 17.80 0.49 7.12
N ILE A 46 16.67 1.16 6.88
CA ILE A 46 16.60 2.34 6.03
C ILE A 46 17.35 3.52 6.63
N ILE A 47 17.09 3.85 7.92
CA ILE A 47 17.79 4.94 8.60
C ILE A 47 19.30 4.68 8.69
N SER A 48 19.69 3.44 8.93
CA SER A 48 21.09 3.04 9.06
C SER A 48 21.78 2.78 7.72
N ASN A 49 21.07 2.92 6.60
CA ASN A 49 21.52 2.57 5.25
C ASN A 49 22.17 1.17 5.17
N ARG A 50 21.60 0.20 5.88
CA ARG A 50 22.05 -1.19 5.89
C ARG A 50 21.39 -1.98 4.76
N PRO A 51 22.07 -3.01 4.22
CA PRO A 51 21.52 -3.83 3.16
C PRO A 51 20.25 -4.56 3.63
N PHE A 52 19.21 -4.51 2.81
CA PHE A 52 18.00 -5.29 3.01
C PHE A 52 18.31 -6.78 2.79
N SER A 53 18.14 -7.61 3.83
CA SER A 53 18.56 -9.03 3.82
C SER A 53 17.56 -9.97 3.13
N VAL A 54 16.37 -9.48 2.80
CA VAL A 54 15.37 -10.23 2.04
C VAL A 54 15.87 -10.39 0.61
N THR A 55 16.38 -11.58 0.33
CA THR A 55 16.94 -11.97 -0.96
C THR A 55 16.02 -12.91 -1.73
N THR A 56 14.96 -13.42 -1.09
CA THR A 56 14.04 -14.38 -1.72
C THR A 56 12.68 -13.77 -2.08
N ASP A 57 12.10 -14.26 -3.17
CA ASP A 57 10.78 -13.88 -3.67
C ASP A 57 9.67 -14.10 -2.62
N LYS A 58 9.81 -15.16 -1.81
CA LYS A 58 8.86 -15.51 -0.75
C LYS A 58 8.89 -14.51 0.38
N ASP A 59 10.08 -14.14 0.84
CA ASP A 59 10.25 -13.19 1.94
C ASP A 59 9.69 -11.82 1.55
N PHE A 60 9.88 -11.40 0.29
CA PHE A 60 9.37 -10.11 -0.16
C PHE A 60 7.84 -10.11 -0.33
N LYS A 61 7.25 -11.23 -0.78
CA LYS A 61 5.78 -11.40 -0.79
C LYS A 61 5.19 -11.28 0.61
N TRP A 62 5.84 -11.90 1.60
CA TRP A 62 5.45 -11.75 3.00
C TRP A 62 5.56 -10.30 3.48
N THR A 63 6.61 -9.58 3.06
CA THR A 63 6.73 -8.14 3.33
C THR A 63 5.52 -7.36 2.77
N LEU A 64 5.10 -7.65 1.54
CA LEU A 64 3.93 -7.01 0.93
C LEU A 64 2.63 -7.33 1.68
N GLU A 65 2.45 -8.56 2.15
CA GLU A 65 1.31 -8.95 2.99
C GLU A 65 1.25 -8.16 4.31
N ILE A 66 2.42 -7.87 4.91
CA ILE A 66 2.54 -7.01 6.10
C ILE A 66 2.15 -5.57 5.77
N PHE A 67 2.55 -5.03 4.62
CA PHE A 67 2.16 -3.67 4.21
C PHE A 67 0.65 -3.55 3.98
N SER A 68 0.05 -4.52 3.28
CA SER A 68 -1.40 -4.55 3.06
C SER A 68 -2.18 -4.59 4.39
N PHE A 69 -1.72 -5.39 5.36
CA PHE A 69 -2.26 -5.36 6.72
C PHE A 69 -2.00 -4.01 7.41
N GLY A 70 -0.78 -3.49 7.37
CA GLY A 70 -0.40 -2.29 8.11
C GLY A 70 -1.11 -1.02 7.65
N PHE A 71 -1.48 -0.91 6.38
CA PHE A 71 -2.30 0.21 5.89
C PHE A 71 -3.78 0.12 6.29
N THR A 72 -4.27 -1.09 6.58
CA THR A 72 -5.65 -1.33 7.06
C THR A 72 -5.74 -1.44 8.59
N CYS A 73 -4.60 -1.35 9.29
CA CYS A 73 -4.53 -1.47 10.75
C CYS A 73 -4.98 -0.17 11.43
N GLU A 74 -5.72 -0.31 12.55
CA GLU A 74 -6.14 0.81 13.39
C GLU A 74 -4.99 1.39 14.22
N GLU A 75 -3.95 0.60 14.50
CA GLU A 75 -2.78 1.05 15.25
C GLU A 75 -1.97 2.07 14.45
N SER A 76 -2.05 3.33 14.89
CA SER A 76 -1.42 4.46 14.21
C SER A 76 0.09 4.28 14.03
N ALA A 77 0.79 3.65 14.98
CA ALA A 77 2.24 3.46 14.88
C ALA A 77 2.64 2.55 13.71
N ILE A 78 1.87 1.48 13.47
CA ILE A 78 2.08 0.54 12.37
C ILE A 78 1.84 1.26 11.03
N TYR A 79 0.74 2.00 10.93
CA TYR A 79 0.43 2.78 9.73
C TYR A 79 1.55 3.78 9.38
N GLN A 80 2.06 4.49 10.38
CA GLN A 80 3.13 5.48 10.21
C GLN A 80 4.43 4.83 9.73
N LEU A 81 4.82 3.69 10.31
CA LEU A 81 5.98 2.94 9.87
C LEU A 81 5.81 2.46 8.42
N CYS A 82 4.64 1.92 8.07
CA CYS A 82 4.34 1.50 6.71
C CYS A 82 4.51 2.65 5.71
N ALA A 83 3.90 3.80 5.99
CA ALA A 83 3.97 4.98 5.14
C ALA A 83 5.40 5.51 4.98
N ASN A 84 6.18 5.52 6.06
CA ASN A 84 7.57 5.97 6.02
C ASN A 84 8.44 5.05 5.15
N VAL A 85 8.32 3.74 5.32
CA VAL A 85 9.07 2.79 4.49
C VAL A 85 8.66 2.92 3.02
N TYR A 86 7.36 3.06 2.74
CA TYR A 86 6.85 3.25 1.38
C TYR A 86 7.45 4.47 0.70
N VAL A 87 7.50 5.60 1.40
CA VAL A 87 8.10 6.84 0.89
C VAL A 87 9.57 6.63 0.53
N GLU A 88 10.33 5.94 1.38
CA GLU A 88 11.74 5.67 1.10
C GLU A 88 11.94 4.71 -0.07
N TRP A 89 11.09 3.70 -0.22
CA TRP A 89 11.17 2.76 -1.35
C TRP A 89 10.72 3.41 -2.67
N LEU A 90 9.74 4.32 -2.66
CA LEU A 90 9.34 5.08 -3.85
C LEU A 90 10.49 5.91 -4.43
N LYS A 91 11.49 6.26 -3.61
CA LYS A 91 12.69 6.93 -4.08
C LYS A 91 13.61 6.05 -4.93
N VAL A 92 13.36 4.74 -5.07
CA VAL A 92 14.18 3.87 -5.95
C VAL A 92 14.25 4.39 -7.38
N PHE A 93 13.18 5.05 -7.79
CA PHE A 93 12.98 5.64 -9.11
C PHE A 93 13.75 6.96 -9.28
N GLU A 94 14.21 7.57 -8.20
CA GLU A 94 15.06 8.77 -8.25
C GLU A 94 16.51 8.36 -8.57
N SER A 95 17.11 9.00 -9.58
CA SER A 95 18.48 8.71 -10.03
C SER A 95 19.53 8.79 -8.91
N THR A 96 19.31 9.67 -7.92
CA THR A 96 20.19 9.86 -6.76
C THR A 96 20.09 8.74 -5.72
N SER A 97 18.93 8.08 -5.61
CA SER A 97 18.64 7.06 -4.58
C SER A 97 18.60 5.63 -5.14
N ALA A 98 18.70 5.49 -6.47
CA ALA A 98 18.71 4.22 -7.18
C ALA A 98 19.76 3.21 -6.66
N ASN A 99 20.85 3.65 -6.03
CA ASN A 99 21.90 2.79 -5.46
C ASN A 99 21.87 2.68 -3.93
N SER A 100 20.79 3.09 -3.27
CA SER A 100 20.69 2.96 -1.81
C SER A 100 20.63 1.49 -1.39
N ASN A 101 21.46 1.11 -0.40
CA ASN A 101 21.48 -0.24 0.17
C ASN A 101 20.18 -0.55 0.94
N SER A 102 19.47 0.49 1.36
CA SER A 102 18.21 0.38 2.09
C SER A 102 17.02 -0.09 1.25
N ILE A 103 17.16 -0.11 -0.07
CA ILE A 103 16.09 -0.52 -0.98
C ILE A 103 16.28 -1.99 -1.35
N PRO A 104 15.25 -2.85 -1.12
CA PRO A 104 15.27 -4.25 -1.50
C PRO A 104 15.73 -4.46 -2.94
N PRO A 105 16.79 -5.26 -3.21
CA PRO A 105 17.29 -5.49 -4.57
C PRO A 105 16.20 -6.01 -5.51
N ILE A 106 15.30 -6.83 -4.98
CA ILE A 106 14.21 -7.45 -5.73
C ILE A 106 13.22 -6.44 -6.34
N LEU A 107 13.10 -5.24 -5.74
CA LEU A 107 12.29 -4.14 -6.30
C LEU A 107 12.91 -3.54 -7.58
N ARG A 108 14.21 -3.75 -7.80
CA ARG A 108 14.92 -3.35 -9.03
C ARG A 108 14.99 -4.49 -10.04
N GLU A 109 15.06 -5.73 -9.57
CA GLU A 109 15.14 -6.92 -10.44
C GLU A 109 13.78 -7.28 -11.05
N LYS A 110 12.70 -7.11 -10.29
CA LYS A 110 11.32 -7.45 -10.70
C LYS A 110 10.39 -6.24 -10.55
N ILE A 111 10.79 -5.12 -11.17
CA ILE A 111 10.12 -3.82 -11.05
C ILE A 111 8.61 -3.95 -11.31
N GLU A 112 8.20 -4.41 -12.49
CA GLU A 112 6.79 -4.40 -12.89
C GLU A 112 5.90 -5.25 -11.98
N PHE A 113 6.39 -6.41 -11.56
CA PHE A 113 5.63 -7.34 -10.73
C PHE A 113 5.40 -6.84 -9.30
N TYR A 114 6.42 -6.24 -8.67
CA TYR A 114 6.28 -5.80 -7.29
C TYR A 114 5.73 -4.38 -7.17
N TRP A 115 6.06 -3.48 -8.11
CA TRP A 115 5.49 -2.13 -8.10
C TRP A 115 4.00 -2.13 -8.41
N SER A 116 3.51 -3.02 -9.28
CA SER A 116 2.07 -3.17 -9.50
C SER A 116 1.31 -3.54 -8.22
N GLN A 117 1.81 -4.52 -7.46
CA GLN A 117 1.24 -4.87 -6.14
C GLN A 117 1.35 -3.71 -5.16
N MET A 118 2.50 -3.04 -5.11
CA MET A 118 2.70 -1.91 -4.21
C MET A 118 1.77 -0.73 -4.51
N PHE A 119 1.47 -0.46 -5.78
CA PHE A 119 0.51 0.58 -6.15
C PHE A 119 -0.90 0.23 -5.70
N TRP A 120 -1.29 -1.04 -5.75
CA TRP A 120 -2.58 -1.47 -5.24
C TRP A 120 -2.75 -1.24 -3.73
N HIS A 121 -1.68 -1.30 -2.93
CA HIS A 121 -1.78 -0.90 -1.52
C HIS A 121 -2.13 0.58 -1.31
N LEU A 122 -1.90 1.46 -2.30
CA LEU A 122 -2.29 2.87 -2.20
C LEU A 122 -3.81 3.01 -2.06
N TYR A 123 -4.58 2.06 -2.59
CA TYR A 123 -6.02 2.00 -2.39
C TYR A 123 -6.39 1.97 -0.90
N HIS A 124 -5.67 1.19 -0.10
CA HIS A 124 -5.93 1.04 1.34
C HIS A 124 -5.73 2.35 2.13
N LEU A 125 -4.96 3.32 1.61
CA LEU A 125 -4.78 4.64 2.24
C LEU A 125 -6.05 5.50 2.25
N PHE A 126 -7.05 5.13 1.44
CA PHE A 126 -8.31 5.87 1.25
C PHE A 126 -9.53 5.12 1.78
N VAL A 127 -9.35 3.91 2.32
CA VAL A 127 -10.42 3.19 3.00
C VAL A 127 -10.60 3.80 4.38
N VAL A 128 -11.81 4.34 4.63
CA VAL A 128 -12.14 4.93 5.93
C VAL A 128 -12.41 3.80 6.92
N HIS A 129 -11.56 3.67 7.92
CA HIS A 129 -11.86 2.88 9.11
C HIS A 129 -12.51 3.81 10.16
N ASP A 130 -13.41 3.28 10.97
CA ASP A 130 -14.19 4.02 11.96
C ASP A 130 -13.28 4.50 13.11
N GLU A 131 -12.54 5.58 12.88
CA GLU A 131 -11.42 6.02 13.72
C GLU A 131 -11.70 7.30 14.50
N LYS A 132 -10.99 7.45 15.63
CA LYS A 132 -10.99 8.68 16.42
C LYS A 132 -10.42 9.85 15.61
N THR A 133 -10.95 11.05 15.83
CA THR A 133 -10.58 12.27 15.08
C THR A 133 -9.08 12.59 15.05
N ALA A 134 -8.34 12.27 16.13
CA ALA A 134 -6.89 12.51 16.20
C ALA A 134 -6.08 11.55 15.31
N ASP A 135 -6.54 10.30 15.19
CA ASP A 135 -5.90 9.28 14.37
C ASP A 135 -6.15 9.57 12.87
N LEU A 136 -7.33 10.08 12.53
CA LEU A 136 -7.67 10.55 11.18
C LEU A 136 -6.75 11.66 10.65
N LEU A 137 -6.39 12.65 11.50
CA LEU A 137 -5.47 13.72 11.09
C LEU A 137 -4.09 13.15 10.78
N THR A 138 -3.62 12.25 11.64
CA THR A 138 -2.33 11.58 11.49
C THR A 138 -2.33 10.75 10.21
N LYS A 139 -3.32 9.87 10.00
CA LYS A 139 -3.43 9.08 8.77
C LYS A 139 -3.46 9.96 7.53
N ARG A 140 -4.24 11.05 7.53
CA ARG A 140 -4.28 12.03 6.42
C ARG A 140 -2.90 12.62 6.12
N MET A 141 -2.14 12.99 7.15
CA MET A 141 -0.79 13.55 6.97
C MET A 141 0.14 12.54 6.28
N TYR A 142 0.13 11.28 6.72
CA TYR A 142 0.98 10.24 6.14
C TYR A 142 0.49 9.78 4.75
N THR A 143 -0.82 9.73 4.51
CA THR A 143 -1.39 9.50 3.17
C THR A 143 -0.91 10.58 2.21
N HIS A 144 -1.01 11.86 2.60
CA HIS A 144 -0.52 12.96 1.78
C HIS A 144 1.00 12.86 1.54
N LYS A 145 1.77 12.44 2.55
CA LYS A 145 3.22 12.21 2.41
C LYS A 145 3.53 11.15 1.35
N VAL A 146 2.83 10.01 1.37
CA VAL A 146 3.00 8.93 0.38
C VAL A 146 2.62 9.41 -1.02
N LEU A 147 1.47 10.08 -1.17
CA LEU A 147 1.00 10.60 -2.46
C LEU A 147 1.93 11.66 -3.05
N ARG A 148 2.48 12.55 -2.20
CA ARG A 148 3.45 13.54 -2.64
C ARG A 148 4.72 12.89 -3.16
N GLN A 149 5.22 11.85 -2.48
CA GLN A 149 6.39 11.12 -2.96
C GLN A 149 6.09 10.34 -4.25
N LEU A 150 4.89 9.76 -4.38
CA LEU A 150 4.43 9.13 -5.61
C LEU A 150 4.40 10.12 -6.78
N GLN A 151 3.90 11.33 -6.55
CA GLN A 151 3.90 12.38 -7.58
C GLN A 151 5.32 12.76 -8.01
N ILE A 152 6.25 12.89 -7.06
CA ILE A 152 7.66 13.15 -7.36
C ILE A 152 8.22 12.03 -8.23
N MET A 153 8.05 10.77 -7.82
CA MET A 153 8.48 9.60 -8.56
C MET A 153 7.95 9.60 -10.01
N ILE A 154 6.64 9.82 -10.19
CA ILE A 154 6.00 9.84 -11.50
C ILE A 154 6.56 10.96 -12.40
N SER A 155 6.84 12.14 -11.82
CA SER A 155 7.40 13.27 -12.58
C SER A 155 8.86 13.11 -12.99
N GLN A 156 9.59 12.20 -12.34
CA GLN A 156 11.02 12.00 -12.53
C GLN A 156 11.35 10.71 -13.29
N THR A 157 10.36 9.86 -13.59
CA THR A 157 10.60 8.55 -14.20
C THR A 157 9.73 8.23 -15.40
N GLU A 158 10.32 7.47 -16.32
CA GLU A 158 9.62 6.80 -17.39
C GLU A 158 9.13 5.44 -16.90
N LEU A 159 7.92 5.40 -16.33
CA LEU A 159 7.27 4.13 -16.00
C LEU A 159 6.91 3.38 -17.27
N SER A 160 6.94 2.04 -17.23
CA SER A 160 6.44 1.22 -18.32
C SER A 160 4.94 1.41 -18.50
N PHE A 161 4.45 1.12 -19.71
CA PHE A 161 3.03 1.24 -20.04
C PHE A 161 2.14 0.42 -19.09
N ASP A 162 2.61 -0.76 -18.67
CA ASP A 162 1.88 -1.63 -17.75
C ASP A 162 1.75 -1.02 -16.36
N LEU A 163 2.82 -0.44 -15.80
CA LEU A 163 2.77 0.25 -14.51
C LEU A 163 1.89 1.49 -14.53
N TRP A 164 1.87 2.22 -15.66
CA TRP A 164 0.95 3.34 -15.86
C TRP A 164 -0.51 2.89 -15.85
N ASN A 165 -0.82 1.79 -16.54
CA ASN A 165 -2.17 1.22 -16.54
C ASN A 165 -2.60 0.81 -15.14
N ILE A 166 -1.70 0.18 -14.36
CA ILE A 166 -2.00 -0.19 -12.97
C ILE A 166 -2.26 1.05 -12.12
N LEU A 167 -1.42 2.09 -12.20
CA LEU A 167 -1.65 3.34 -11.47
C LEU A 167 -2.99 3.97 -11.82
N LEU A 168 -3.36 3.98 -13.11
CA LEU A 168 -4.64 4.50 -13.56
C LEU A 168 -5.81 3.70 -12.96
N GLN A 169 -5.74 2.37 -12.97
CA GLN A 169 -6.75 1.50 -12.36
C GLN A 169 -6.87 1.77 -10.85
N VAL A 170 -5.75 1.94 -10.16
CA VAL A 170 -5.72 2.27 -8.72
C VAL A 170 -6.39 3.61 -8.47
N PHE A 171 -6.08 4.65 -9.23
CA PHE A 171 -6.70 5.96 -9.06
C PHE A 171 -8.19 5.97 -9.39
N LEU A 172 -8.63 5.20 -10.38
CA LEU A 172 -10.05 4.99 -10.66
C LEU A 172 -10.75 4.33 -9.47
N ALA A 173 -10.17 3.26 -8.92
CA ALA A 173 -10.71 2.56 -7.76
C ALA A 173 -10.79 3.46 -6.50
N ILE A 174 -9.73 4.25 -6.26
CA ILE A 174 -9.72 5.26 -5.20
C ILE A 174 -10.80 6.30 -5.44
N GLY A 175 -10.92 6.80 -6.67
CA GLY A 175 -11.95 7.75 -7.08
C GLY A 175 -13.35 7.23 -6.78
N ASP A 176 -13.65 5.99 -7.17
CA ASP A 176 -14.93 5.35 -6.88
C ASP A 176 -15.17 5.22 -5.37
N THR A 177 -14.14 4.93 -4.59
CA THR A 177 -14.26 4.77 -3.14
C THR A 177 -14.50 6.11 -2.44
N VAL A 178 -13.69 7.12 -2.74
CA VAL A 178 -13.76 8.47 -2.14
C VAL A 178 -15.00 9.23 -2.58
N LEU A 179 -15.42 9.06 -3.84
CA LEU A 179 -16.59 9.75 -4.40
C LEU A 179 -17.89 8.94 -4.25
N SER A 180 -17.82 7.69 -3.76
CA SER A 180 -19.03 6.93 -3.48
C SER A 180 -19.88 7.63 -2.40
N PRO A 181 -21.20 7.73 -2.57
CA PRO A 181 -22.05 8.33 -1.56
C PRO A 181 -21.95 7.57 -0.23
N PRO A 182 -21.95 8.27 0.93
CA PRO A 182 -21.83 7.64 2.25
C PRO A 182 -23.01 6.72 2.64
N TYR A 183 -24.00 6.56 1.75
CA TYR A 183 -25.22 5.80 2.00
C TYR A 183 -25.12 4.29 1.74
N ARG A 184 -24.00 3.78 1.21
CA ARG A 184 -23.88 2.34 0.91
C ARG A 184 -23.73 1.46 2.16
N SER A 185 -23.37 2.03 3.31
CA SER A 185 -23.21 1.28 4.57
C SER A 185 -24.49 1.13 5.40
N LEU A 186 -25.55 1.89 5.11
CA LEU A 186 -26.79 1.95 5.91
C LEU A 186 -27.95 1.13 5.34
N ALA A 187 -27.78 0.48 4.17
CA ALA A 187 -28.85 -0.22 3.48
C ALA A 187 -28.94 -1.74 3.77
N GLU A 188 -28.07 -2.29 4.63
CA GLU A 188 -28.10 -3.71 5.04
C GLU A 188 -28.59 -3.91 6.49
N LEU A 189 -29.53 -3.09 6.96
CA LEU A 189 -30.35 -3.47 8.11
C LEU A 189 -31.61 -4.18 7.59
N PRO A 190 -31.75 -5.51 7.80
CA PRO A 190 -33.01 -6.17 7.53
C PRO A 190 -34.06 -5.55 8.47
N SER A 191 -35.16 -5.09 7.88
CA SER A 191 -36.36 -4.69 8.59
C SER A 191 -36.93 -5.94 9.27
N ASN A 192 -36.76 -6.02 10.59
CA ASN A 192 -37.59 -6.84 11.46
C ASN A 192 -38.61 -5.95 12.16
#